data_AF-A0A5J5DBD0-F1
#
_entry.id   AF-A0A5J5DBD0-F1
#
_cell.length_a   1.000
_cell.length_b   1.000
_cell.length_c   1.000
_cell.angle_alpha   90.00
_cell.angle_beta   90.00
_cell.angle_gamma   90.00
#
_symmetry.space_group_name_H-M   'P 1'
#
loop_
_entity.id
_entity.type
_entity.pdbx_description
1 polymer ?
#
loop_
_entity_poly.entity_id
_entity_poly.type
_entity_poly.pdbx_seq_one_letter_code
_entity_poly.pdbx_strand_id
1 'polypeptide(L)'
;MPVSTVQSLIKKGEILGSLNTKPRSGRPRKVSAKTARRIVRDAQKNPQVTSGEKQAALEQDGVVVARSTIRRYLNKKELHGRVARKKPLLRQCYKKAWLQYVRKHLDAPQLLAHCNLE
;
A
#
# COMPACT_ATOMS: atom_id res chain seq x y z
N MET A 1 46.58 -8.66 -1.16
CA MET A 1 45.64 -7.62 -1.64
C MET A 1 46.30 -6.86 -2.77
N PRO A 2 45.66 -6.72 -3.94
CA PRO A 2 46.27 -5.99 -5.05
C PRO A 2 46.33 -4.49 -4.77
N VAL A 3 47.42 -3.83 -5.20
CA VAL A 3 47.68 -2.39 -4.98
C VAL A 3 46.54 -1.52 -5.52
N SER A 4 45.95 -1.91 -6.65
CA SER A 4 44.80 -1.22 -7.27
C SER A 4 43.57 -1.15 -6.36
N THR A 5 43.34 -2.17 -5.53
CA THR A 5 42.23 -2.20 -4.58
C THR A 5 42.46 -1.23 -3.43
N VAL A 6 43.69 -1.15 -2.93
CA VAL A 6 44.09 -0.21 -1.86
C VAL A 6 43.93 1.23 -2.35
N GLN A 7 44.44 1.55 -3.53
CA GLN A 7 44.30 2.88 -4.14
C GLN A 7 42.82 3.25 -4.38
N SER A 8 42.01 2.30 -4.84
CA SER A 8 40.57 2.50 -5.03
C SER A 8 39.83 2.77 -3.71
N LEU A 9 40.23 2.11 -2.62
CA LEU A 9 39.68 2.34 -1.29
C LEU A 9 40.07 3.72 -0.74
N ILE A 10 41.33 4.12 -0.87
CA ILE A 10 41.81 5.46 -0.46
C ILE A 10 41.01 6.54 -1.21
N LYS A 11 40.96 6.47 -2.55
CA LYS A 11 40.19 7.39 -3.39
C LYS A 11 38.71 7.42 -3.03
N LYS A 12 38.12 6.26 -2.72
CA LYS A 12 36.73 6.15 -2.27
C LYS A 12 36.51 6.86 -0.93
N GLY A 13 37.44 6.70 0.01
CA GLY A 13 37.41 7.36 1.31
C GLY A 13 37.49 8.88 1.18
N GLU A 14 38.39 9.39 0.35
CA GLU A 14 38.54 10.83 0.08
C GLU A 14 37.29 11.45 -0.56
N ILE A 15 36.67 10.77 -1.54
CA ILE A 15 35.53 11.30 -2.29
C ILE A 15 34.21 11.17 -1.51
N LEU A 16 33.97 10.00 -0.91
CA LEU A 16 32.66 9.65 -0.33
C LEU A 16 32.61 9.78 1.19
N GLY A 17 33.75 9.98 1.86
CA GLY A 17 33.86 9.99 3.32
C GLY A 17 33.55 8.66 3.98
N SER A 18 33.39 7.57 3.21
CA SER A 18 33.01 6.25 3.71
C SER A 18 33.55 5.13 2.84
N LEU A 19 34.05 4.09 3.48
CA LEU A 19 34.50 2.86 2.82
C LEU A 19 33.36 1.85 2.61
N ASN A 20 32.15 2.13 3.12
CA ASN A 20 31.00 1.23 2.98
C ASN A 20 30.59 1.06 1.51
N THR A 21 30.30 -0.18 1.11
CA THR A 21 29.86 -0.49 -0.25
C THR A 21 28.43 0.02 -0.46
N LYS A 22 28.25 0.92 -1.42
CA LYS A 22 26.93 1.42 -1.80
C LYS A 22 26.15 0.32 -2.54
N PRO A 23 24.82 0.25 -2.37
CA PRO A 23 23.99 -0.63 -3.19
C PRO A 23 24.12 -0.26 -4.67
N ARG A 24 24.08 -1.27 -5.54
CA ARG A 24 24.10 -1.07 -7.00
C ARG A 24 22.80 -0.40 -7.46
N SER A 25 22.87 0.41 -8.51
CA SER A 25 21.72 1.14 -9.09
C SER A 25 20.60 0.20 -9.59
N GLY A 26 20.97 -0.96 -10.11
CA GLY A 26 20.01 -1.95 -10.62
C GLY A 26 19.31 -1.52 -11.92
N ARG A 27 18.39 -2.36 -12.40
CA ARG A 27 17.65 -2.14 -13.65
C ARG A 27 16.53 -1.10 -13.47
N PRO A 28 16.31 -0.17 -14.41
CA PRO A 28 15.16 0.73 -14.36
C PRO A 28 13.84 -0.05 -14.43
N ARG A 29 12.82 0.49 -13.77
CA ARG A 29 11.48 -0.11 -13.70
C ARG A 29 10.71 0.13 -14.99
N LYS A 30 9.95 -0.87 -15.44
CA LYS A 30 9.05 -0.75 -16.61
C LYS A 30 7.91 0.27 -16.40
N VAL A 31 7.44 0.42 -15.16
CA VAL A 31 6.33 1.32 -14.81
C VAL A 31 6.89 2.68 -14.41
N SER A 32 6.49 3.73 -15.14
CA SER A 32 6.85 5.11 -14.82
C SER A 32 6.26 5.57 -13.48
N ALA A 33 6.82 6.63 -12.88
CA ALA A 33 6.29 7.20 -11.65
C ALA A 33 4.85 7.75 -11.81
N LYS A 34 4.50 8.27 -13.00
CA LYS A 34 3.15 8.72 -13.34
C LYS A 34 2.18 7.55 -13.37
N THR A 35 2.51 6.50 -14.11
CA THR A 35 1.69 5.28 -14.22
C THR A 35 1.51 4.60 -12.86
N ALA A 36 2.57 4.53 -12.05
CA ALA A 36 2.51 3.95 -10.71
C ALA A 36 1.52 4.70 -9.80
N ARG A 37 1.52 6.04 -9.84
CA ARG A 37 0.54 6.86 -9.09
C ARG A 37 -0.88 6.61 -9.57
N ARG A 38 -1.09 6.46 -10.88
CA ARG A 38 -2.40 6.15 -11.45
C ARG A 38 -2.93 4.80 -10.97
N ILE A 39 -2.12 3.75 -11.02
CA ILE A 39 -2.49 2.40 -10.52
C ILE A 39 -3.01 2.46 -9.08
N VAL A 40 -2.31 3.20 -8.21
CA VAL A 40 -2.71 3.38 -6.80
C VAL A 40 -4.02 4.14 -6.69
N ARG A 41 -4.16 5.26 -7.42
CA ARG A 41 -5.36 6.09 -7.41
C ARG A 41 -6.59 5.31 -7.88
N ASP A 42 -6.46 4.56 -8.96
CA ASP A 42 -7.56 3.78 -9.52
C ASP A 42 -7.99 2.67 -8.55
N ALA A 43 -7.03 2.05 -7.87
CA ALA A 43 -7.31 1.06 -6.82
C ALA A 43 -8.00 1.66 -5.59
N GLN A 44 -7.70 2.90 -5.21
CA GLN A 44 -8.36 3.58 -4.11
C GLN A 44 -9.75 4.09 -4.48
N LYS A 45 -9.92 4.59 -5.71
CA LYS A 45 -11.20 5.10 -6.22
C LYS A 45 -12.23 3.97 -6.28
N ASN A 46 -11.87 2.85 -6.91
CA ASN A 46 -12.74 1.71 -7.10
C ASN A 46 -12.03 0.43 -6.62
N PRO A 47 -12.15 0.06 -5.33
CA PRO A 47 -11.41 -1.06 -4.75
C PRO A 47 -11.83 -2.44 -5.29
N GLN A 48 -13.01 -2.54 -5.91
CA GLN A 48 -13.49 -3.77 -6.52
C GLN A 48 -12.85 -4.09 -7.88
N VAL A 49 -12.16 -3.12 -8.50
CA VAL A 49 -11.54 -3.29 -9.82
C VAL A 49 -10.36 -4.26 -9.72
N THR A 50 -10.43 -5.30 -10.55
CA THR A 50 -9.45 -6.37 -10.64
C THR A 50 -8.12 -5.90 -11.22
N SER A 51 -7.07 -6.69 -11.01
CA SER A 51 -5.79 -6.43 -11.67
C SER A 51 -5.83 -6.57 -13.19
N GLY A 52 -6.78 -7.35 -13.72
CA GLY A 52 -6.95 -7.55 -15.17
C GLY A 52 -7.55 -6.33 -15.85
N GLU A 53 -8.59 -5.75 -15.25
CA GLU A 53 -9.18 -4.49 -15.74
C GLU A 53 -8.16 -3.34 -15.68
N LYS A 54 -7.39 -3.27 -14.59
CA LYS A 54 -6.27 -2.32 -14.49
C LYS A 54 -5.23 -2.53 -15.59
N GLN A 55 -4.91 -3.78 -15.92
CA GLN A 55 -4.00 -4.08 -17.04
C GLN A 55 -4.58 -3.57 -18.36
N ALA A 56 -5.84 -3.88 -18.67
CA ALA A 56 -6.49 -3.44 -19.90
C ALA A 56 -6.48 -1.90 -20.03
N ALA A 57 -6.77 -1.19 -18.94
CA ALA A 57 -6.69 0.28 -18.92
C ALA A 57 -5.26 0.81 -19.12
N LEU A 58 -4.23 0.10 -18.62
CA LEU A 58 -2.83 0.47 -18.90
C LEU A 58 -2.43 0.20 -20.35
N GLU A 59 -2.91 -0.90 -20.93
CA GLU A 59 -2.64 -1.29 -22.32
C GLU A 59 -3.26 -0.32 -23.33
N GLN A 60 -4.48 0.17 -23.06
CA GLN A 60 -5.10 1.25 -23.83
C GLN A 60 -4.24 2.51 -23.90
N ASP A 61 -3.47 2.79 -22.84
CA ASP A 61 -2.54 3.92 -22.78
C ASP A 61 -1.12 3.58 -23.27
N GLY A 62 -0.94 2.43 -23.94
CA GLY A 62 0.34 1.97 -24.49
C GLY A 62 1.32 1.38 -23.45
N VAL A 63 0.89 1.17 -22.20
CA VAL A 63 1.74 0.64 -21.14
C VAL A 63 1.48 -0.85 -20.92
N VAL A 64 2.20 -1.69 -21.66
CA VAL A 64 2.06 -3.16 -21.57
C VAL A 64 2.75 -3.71 -20.31
N VAL A 65 1.97 -4.16 -19.34
CA VAL A 65 2.48 -4.63 -18.04
C VAL A 65 1.76 -5.89 -17.59
N ALA A 66 2.49 -6.89 -17.09
CA ALA A 66 1.89 -8.10 -16.56
C ALA A 66 1.07 -7.82 -15.28
N ARG A 67 -0.03 -8.57 -15.10
CA ARG A 67 -0.90 -8.50 -13.89
C ARG A 67 -0.12 -8.65 -12.58
N SER A 68 0.88 -9.52 -12.57
CA SER A 68 1.76 -9.76 -11.41
C SER A 68 2.56 -8.51 -11.02
N THR A 69 3.00 -7.71 -12.00
CA THR A 69 3.69 -6.43 -11.75
C THR A 69 2.75 -5.41 -11.12
N ILE A 70 1.50 -5.33 -11.58
CA ILE A 70 0.47 -4.46 -10.98
C ILE A 70 0.24 -4.87 -9.52
N ARG A 71 0.03 -6.17 -9.27
CA ARG A 71 -0.18 -6.70 -7.90
C ARG A 71 1.02 -6.43 -6.99
N ARG A 72 2.25 -6.61 -7.48
CA ARG A 72 3.48 -6.29 -6.73
C ARG A 72 3.55 -4.81 -6.35
N TYR A 73 3.15 -3.92 -7.27
CA TYR A 73 3.09 -2.48 -7.00
C TYR A 73 2.06 -2.12 -5.94
N LEU A 74 0.87 -2.73 -6.01
CA LEU A 74 -0.19 -2.53 -5.02
C LEU A 74 0.23 -3.04 -3.64
N ASN A 75 0.83 -4.23 -3.57
CA ASN A 75 1.34 -4.79 -2.31
C ASN A 75 2.45 -3.91 -1.70
N LYS A 76 3.34 -3.33 -2.51
CA LYS A 76 4.37 -2.38 -2.03
C LYS A 76 3.75 -1.10 -1.42
N LYS A 77 2.47 -0.84 -1.70
CA LYS A 77 1.70 0.28 -1.16
C LYS A 77 0.69 -0.17 -0.10
N GLU A 78 0.85 -1.38 0.43
CA GLU A 78 -0.04 -1.97 1.44
C GLU A 78 -1.50 -2.08 0.97
N LEU A 79 -1.73 -2.12 -0.35
CA LEU A 79 -3.05 -2.30 -0.95
C LEU A 79 -3.25 -3.76 -1.31
N HIS A 80 -4.10 -4.43 -0.54
CA HIS A 80 -4.39 -5.85 -0.71
C HIS A 80 -5.83 -6.10 -1.15
N GLY A 81 -6.01 -7.16 -1.94
CA GLY A 81 -7.33 -7.70 -2.20
C GLY A 81 -7.93 -8.26 -0.90
N ARG A 82 -9.14 -7.82 -0.58
CA ARG A 82 -9.94 -8.29 0.55
C ARG A 82 -11.41 -8.37 0.13
N VAL A 83 -12.16 -9.23 0.80
CA VAL A 83 -13.61 -9.33 0.63
C VAL A 83 -14.29 -8.35 1.58
N ALA A 84 -15.16 -7.48 1.05
CA ALA A 84 -15.96 -6.58 1.86
C ALA A 84 -16.90 -7.37 2.79
N ARG A 85 -17.01 -6.95 4.06
CA ARG A 85 -17.90 -7.60 5.03
C ARG A 85 -19.35 -7.23 4.70
N LYS A 86 -20.26 -8.21 4.79
CA LYS A 86 -21.70 -7.95 4.72
C LYS A 86 -22.10 -7.06 5.91
N LYS A 87 -22.80 -5.96 5.63
CA LYS A 87 -23.34 -5.03 6.64
C LYS A 87 -24.81 -4.75 6.31
N PRO A 88 -25.71 -4.71 7.31
CA PRO A 88 -27.08 -4.32 7.07
C PRO A 88 -27.14 -2.86 6.62
N LEU A 89 -28.09 -2.54 5.74
CA LEU A 89 -28.33 -1.18 5.30
C LEU A 89 -29.09 -0.41 6.39
N LEU A 90 -28.39 0.47 7.11
CA LEU A 90 -28.99 1.30 8.16
C LEU A 90 -29.60 2.59 7.58
N ARG A 91 -30.83 2.92 7.99
CA ARG A 91 -31.43 4.24 7.71
C ARG A 91 -30.66 5.36 8.40
N GLN A 92 -30.73 6.56 7.85
CA GLN A 92 -29.97 7.70 8.35
C GLN A 92 -30.37 8.12 9.78
N CYS A 93 -31.64 7.97 10.15
CA CYS A 93 -32.12 8.23 11.52
C CYS A 93 -31.44 7.32 12.56
N TYR A 94 -31.33 6.01 12.27
CA TYR A 94 -30.69 5.05 13.16
C TYR A 94 -29.19 5.31 13.33
N LYS A 95 -28.49 5.70 12.24
CA LYS A 95 -27.06 6.09 12.34
C LYS A 95 -26.86 7.29 13.28
N LYS A 96 -27.73 8.30 13.19
CA LYS A 96 -27.69 9.48 14.06
C LYS A 96 -28.00 9.14 15.52
N ALA A 97 -29.06 8.37 15.76
CA ALA A 97 -29.44 7.92 17.09
C ALA A 97 -28.34 7.10 17.75
N TRP A 98 -27.74 6.15 17.01
CA TRP A 98 -26.62 5.35 17.49
C TRP A 98 -25.40 6.21 17.83
N LEU A 99 -25.04 7.18 16.98
CA LEU A 99 -23.91 8.07 17.25
C LEU A 99 -24.15 8.93 18.50
N GLN A 100 -25.37 9.44 18.70
CA GLN A 100 -25.74 10.18 19.91
C GLN A 100 -25.68 9.30 21.16
N TYR A 101 -26.17 8.07 21.07
CA TYR A 101 -26.10 7.08 22.15
C TYR A 101 -24.64 6.79 22.53
N VAL A 102 -23.81 6.40 21.57
CA VAL A 102 -22.39 6.12 21.79
C VAL A 102 -21.69 7.32 22.43
N ARG A 103 -21.93 8.54 21.94
CA ARG A 103 -21.30 9.75 22.50
C ARG A 103 -21.73 10.07 23.94
N LYS A 104 -22.94 9.68 24.35
CA LYS A 104 -23.44 9.84 25.73
C LYS A 104 -22.90 8.78 26.69
N HIS A 105 -22.50 7.61 26.18
CA HIS A 105 -22.18 6.43 27.00
C HIS A 105 -20.73 5.92 26.84
N LEU A 106 -19.87 6.59 26.06
CA LEU A 106 -18.46 6.22 25.86
C LEU A 106 -17.57 6.38 27.10
N ASP A 107 -17.93 7.30 28.01
CA ASP A 107 -17.17 7.58 29.25
C ASP A 107 -17.73 6.84 30.48
N ALA A 108 -18.72 5.96 30.30
CA ALA A 108 -19.24 5.15 31.40
C ALA A 108 -18.28 3.97 31.69
N PRO A 109 -17.84 3.76 32.95
CA PRO A 109 -17.04 2.59 33.28
C PRO A 109 -17.84 1.32 32.93
N GLN A 110 -17.22 0.43 32.16
CA GLN A 110 -17.83 -0.82 31.68
C GLN A 110 -18.11 -1.74 32.88
N LEU A 111 -19.26 -1.57 33.53
CA LEU A 111 -19.75 -2.53 34.49
C LEU A 111 -20.53 -3.63 33.76
N LEU A 112 -19.81 -4.74 33.59
CA LEU A 112 -20.30 -6.12 33.56
C LEU A 112 -21.29 -6.46 32.43
N ALA A 113 -20.75 -6.96 31.32
CA ALA A 113 -21.46 -7.88 30.44
C ALA A 113 -20.88 -9.29 30.60
N HIS A 114 -21.11 -9.93 31.75
CA HIS A 114 -21.02 -11.38 31.83
C HIS A 114 -22.29 -11.96 31.19
N CYS A 115 -22.06 -12.59 30.05
CA CYS A 115 -22.99 -13.38 29.27
C CYS A 115 -23.49 -14.57 30.11
N ASN A 116 -24.80 -14.78 30.21
CA ASN A 116 -25.40 -16.09 30.39
C ASN A 116 -26.71 -16.10 29.58
N LEU A 117 -26.65 -16.76 28.42
CA LEU A 117 -27.81 -17.21 27.64
C LEU A 117 -28.24 -18.55 28.25
N GLU A 118 -29.40 -18.59 28.90
CA GLU A 118 -30.21 -19.81 29.01
C GLU A 118 -31.12 -19.93 27.78
#